data_AF-A0A1A8TKE2-F1
#
_entry.id   AF-A0A1A8TKE2-F1
#
_cell.length_a   1.000
_cell.length_b   1.000
_cell.length_c   1.000
_cell.angle_alpha   90.00
_cell.angle_beta   90.00
_cell.angle_gamma   90.00
#
_symmetry.space_group_name_H-M   'P 1'
#
loop_
_entity.id
_entity.type
_entity.pdbx_description
1 polymer ?
#
loop_
_entity_poly.entity_id
_entity_poly.type
_entity_poly.pdbx_seq_one_letter_code
_entity_poly.pdbx_strand_id
1 'polypeptide(L)'
;MTTPQKGNSTPIARLMIKPKSTKKDTRKEIDSLVEEFIKAKGQIQQVEMGESGLVDGKYNTSHIGFTEPKKERTPLNHIVAALDERKHPKHKSSSIKKRPKKKIIYDDFGEPIRWVWEE
;
A
#
# COMPACT_ATOMS: atom_id res chain seq x y z
N MET A 1 -49.26 -33.52 15.15
CA MET A 1 -48.98 -32.24 15.83
C MET A 1 -47.47 -32.05 15.78
N THR A 2 -47.00 -31.13 14.94
CA THR A 2 -45.57 -30.94 14.64
C THR A 2 -45.10 -29.64 15.28
N THR A 3 -44.21 -29.75 16.27
CA THR A 3 -43.63 -28.59 16.96
C THR A 3 -42.49 -28.01 16.13
N PRO A 4 -42.48 -26.70 15.83
CA PRO A 4 -41.36 -26.10 15.11
C PRO A 4 -40.16 -25.89 16.05
N GLN A 5 -39.00 -26.37 15.63
CA GLN A 5 -37.70 -26.14 16.25
C GLN A 5 -37.36 -24.64 16.18
N LYS A 6 -37.14 -24.03 17.34
CA LYS A 6 -36.79 -22.62 17.50
C LYS A 6 -35.30 -22.47 17.13
N GLY A 7 -35.01 -21.75 16.04
CA GLY A 7 -33.65 -21.47 15.61
C GLY A 7 -32.90 -20.67 16.67
N ASN A 8 -31.79 -21.23 17.17
CA ASN A 8 -30.86 -20.52 18.05
C ASN A 8 -30.06 -19.51 17.23
N SER A 9 -30.49 -18.25 17.25
CA SER A 9 -29.69 -17.14 16.75
C SER A 9 -28.51 -16.90 17.69
N THR A 10 -27.32 -17.36 17.31
CA THR A 10 -26.06 -16.96 17.95
C THR A 10 -25.93 -15.44 17.83
N PRO A 11 -25.82 -14.67 18.93
CA PRO A 11 -25.62 -13.24 18.82
C PRO A 11 -24.27 -13.01 18.14
N ILE A 12 -24.29 -12.28 17.03
CA ILE A 12 -23.09 -11.79 16.34
C ILE A 12 -22.30 -11.00 17.37
N ALA A 13 -21.21 -11.60 17.88
CA ALA A 13 -20.30 -10.94 18.78
C ALA A 13 -19.78 -9.69 18.09
N ARG A 14 -20.28 -8.54 18.55
CA ARG A 14 -19.87 -7.22 18.07
C ARG A 14 -18.35 -7.14 18.23
N LEU A 15 -17.62 -6.98 17.12
CA LEU A 15 -16.19 -6.72 17.14
C LEU A 15 -15.94 -5.52 18.05
N MET A 16 -15.43 -5.78 19.27
CA MET A 16 -15.10 -4.74 20.23
C MET A 16 -13.80 -4.08 19.75
N ILE A 17 -13.93 -3.05 18.93
CA ILE A 17 -12.81 -2.15 18.62
C ILE A 17 -12.39 -1.54 19.95
N LYS A 18 -11.18 -1.87 20.42
CA LYS A 18 -10.63 -1.29 21.65
C LYS A 18 -10.61 0.23 21.48
N PRO A 19 -11.22 1.00 22.40
CA PRO A 19 -11.23 2.45 22.29
C PRO A 19 -9.78 2.96 22.29
N LYS A 20 -9.50 3.98 21.47
CA LYS A 20 -8.19 4.61 21.42
C LYS A 20 -7.86 5.19 22.81
N SER A 21 -6.65 4.92 23.31
CA SER A 21 -6.21 5.48 24.59
C SER A 21 -6.30 7.01 24.56
N THR A 22 -6.83 7.60 25.64
CA THR A 22 -6.87 9.05 25.79
C THR A 22 -5.57 9.57 26.39
N LYS A 23 -5.30 10.88 26.25
CA LYS A 23 -4.14 11.52 26.89
C LYS A 23 -4.16 11.39 28.42
N LYS A 24 -5.35 11.24 29.03
CA LYS A 24 -5.48 11.01 30.47
C LYS A 24 -5.02 9.61 30.84
N ASP A 25 -5.32 8.63 30.01
CA ASP A 25 -4.93 7.23 30.23
C ASP A 25 -3.41 7.08 30.10
N THR A 26 -2.81 7.70 29.08
CA THR A 26 -1.34 7.65 28.90
C THR A 26 -0.59 8.33 30.05
N ARG A 27 -1.14 9.41 30.63
CA ARG A 27 -0.54 10.05 31.82
C ARG A 27 -0.54 9.11 33.02
N LYS A 28 -1.69 8.47 33.29
CA LYS A 28 -1.81 7.49 34.38
C LYS A 28 -0.87 6.30 34.21
N GLU A 29 -0.72 5.83 32.98
CA GLU A 29 0.20 4.75 32.63
C GLU A 29 1.65 5.14 32.95
N ILE A 30 2.10 6.33 32.52
CA ILE A 30 3.44 6.83 32.82
C ILE A 30 3.65 6.96 34.33
N ASP A 31 2.69 7.55 35.07
CA ASP A 31 2.78 7.69 36.52
C ASP A 31 2.93 6.33 37.21
N SER A 32 2.15 5.33 36.77
CA SER A 32 2.24 3.95 37.28
C SER A 32 3.61 3.32 37.02
N LEU A 33 4.16 3.50 35.83
CA LEU A 33 5.49 2.96 35.47
C LEU A 33 6.61 3.62 36.28
N VAL A 34 6.49 4.93 36.56
CA VAL A 34 7.43 5.65 37.42
C VAL A 34 7.37 5.14 38.85
N GLU A 35 6.17 4.95 39.40
CA GLU A 35 5.99 4.38 40.75
C GLU A 35 6.58 2.96 40.86
N GLU A 36 6.35 2.12 39.85
CA GLU A 36 6.88 0.76 39.80
C GLU A 36 8.41 0.77 39.78
N PHE A 37 9.01 1.66 38.98
CA PHE A 37 10.46 1.85 38.93
C PHE A 37 11.03 2.28 40.29
N ILE A 38 10.37 3.21 40.98
CA ILE A 38 10.78 3.66 42.32
C ILE A 38 10.66 2.50 43.33
N LYS A 39 9.56 1.73 43.28
CA LYS A 39 9.35 0.54 44.14
C LYS A 39 10.41 -0.54 43.90
N ALA A 40 10.81 -0.73 42.65
CA ALA A 40 11.90 -1.64 42.26
C ALA A 40 13.31 -1.11 42.63
N LYS A 41 13.40 -0.03 43.44
CA LYS A 41 14.66 0.62 43.84
C LYS A 41 15.53 1.04 42.64
N GLY A 42 14.89 1.39 41.52
CA GLY A 42 15.56 1.79 40.30
C GLY A 42 16.22 0.65 39.51
N GLN A 43 15.86 -0.61 39.77
CA GLN A 43 16.34 -1.73 38.97
C GLN A 43 15.58 -1.83 37.64
N ILE A 44 16.31 -1.91 36.53
CA ILE A 44 15.76 -2.11 35.18
C ILE A 44 15.96 -3.57 34.80
N GLN A 45 14.88 -4.23 34.37
CA GLN A 45 14.98 -5.58 33.80
C GLN A 45 15.56 -5.47 32.39
N GLN A 46 16.72 -6.08 32.17
CA GLN A 46 17.31 -6.20 30.85
C GLN A 46 16.76 -7.48 30.19
N VAL A 47 16.18 -7.31 29.02
CA VAL A 47 15.51 -8.36 28.24
C VAL A 47 16.24 -8.48 26.90
N GLU A 48 16.37 -9.69 26.36
CA GLU A 48 17.05 -9.91 25.08
C GLU A 48 16.28 -9.29 23.92
N MET A 49 17.01 -8.89 22.86
CA MET A 49 16.39 -8.28 21.70
C MET A 49 15.40 -9.26 21.04
N GLY A 50 14.14 -8.83 20.93
CA GLY A 50 13.08 -9.60 20.28
C GLY A 50 12.27 -10.49 21.22
N GLU A 51 12.67 -10.66 22.48
CA GLU A 51 11.97 -11.50 23.47
C GLU A 51 10.53 -11.01 23.73
N SER A 52 10.32 -9.68 23.74
CA SER A 52 9.00 -9.07 23.91
C SER A 52 8.00 -9.37 22.77
N GLY A 53 8.47 -9.86 21.63
CA GLY A 53 7.65 -10.28 20.49
C GLY A 53 7.21 -11.74 20.55
N LEU A 54 7.70 -12.53 21.51
CA LEU A 54 7.36 -13.94 21.67
C LEU A 54 6.11 -14.06 22.57
N VAL A 55 5.20 -14.95 22.20
CA VAL A 55 4.09 -15.39 23.05
C VAL A 55 4.51 -16.73 23.64
N ASP A 56 4.68 -16.79 24.96
CA ASP A 56 5.12 -17.99 25.70
C ASP A 56 6.43 -18.61 25.16
N GLY A 57 7.40 -17.77 24.81
CA GLY A 57 8.71 -18.21 24.30
C GLY A 57 8.70 -18.74 22.86
N LYS A 58 7.61 -18.52 22.10
CA LYS A 58 7.54 -18.85 20.67
C LYS A 58 6.98 -17.68 19.87
N TYR A 59 7.30 -17.62 18.59
CA TYR A 59 6.66 -16.66 17.69
C TYR A 59 5.17 -16.94 17.60
N ASN A 60 4.38 -15.87 17.60
CA ASN A 60 2.94 -15.96 17.42
C ASN A 60 2.61 -16.42 15.98
N THR A 61 2.30 -17.71 15.82
CA THR A 61 1.96 -18.32 14.52
C THR A 61 0.51 -18.09 14.10
N SER A 62 -0.33 -17.45 14.94
CA SER A 62 -1.74 -17.19 14.63
C SER A 62 -1.95 -16.30 13.40
N HIS A 63 -0.93 -15.55 13.00
CA HIS A 63 -0.93 -14.66 11.84
C HIS A 63 -0.31 -15.27 10.58
N ILE A 64 0.06 -16.56 10.58
CA ILE A 64 0.51 -17.24 9.36
C ILE A 64 -0.74 -17.55 8.53
N GLY A 65 -1.27 -16.49 7.90
CA GLY A 65 -2.51 -16.45 7.10
C GLY A 65 -2.38 -17.14 5.73
N PHE A 66 -1.70 -18.28 5.68
CA PHE A 66 -1.57 -19.12 4.49
C PHE A 66 -1.78 -20.60 4.86
N THR A 67 -2.83 -20.86 5.65
CA THR A 67 -3.30 -22.24 5.91
C THR A 67 -4.13 -22.80 4.75
N GLU A 68 -4.53 -21.96 3.79
CA GLU A 68 -5.27 -22.41 2.61
C GLU A 68 -4.31 -22.99 1.55
N PRO A 69 -4.60 -24.18 0.99
CA PRO A 69 -3.83 -24.72 -0.12
C PRO A 69 -3.89 -23.77 -1.32
N LYS A 70 -2.82 -23.75 -2.12
CA LYS A 70 -2.72 -22.90 -3.32
C LYS A 70 -3.94 -23.12 -4.23
N LYS A 71 -4.83 -22.13 -4.31
CA LYS A 71 -5.98 -22.15 -5.20
C LYS A 71 -5.56 -21.89 -6.64
N GLU A 72 -6.05 -22.70 -7.57
CA GLU A 72 -5.90 -22.43 -9.00
C GLU A 72 -6.66 -21.15 -9.36
N ARG A 73 -5.94 -20.18 -9.93
CA ARG A 73 -6.51 -18.90 -10.37
C ARG A 73 -6.75 -18.95 -11.86
N THR A 74 -7.94 -18.54 -12.31
CA THR A 74 -8.22 -18.33 -13.73
C THR A 74 -7.41 -17.13 -14.22
N PRO A 75 -6.53 -17.26 -15.24
CA PRO A 75 -5.79 -16.13 -15.76
C PRO A 75 -6.71 -15.23 -16.61
N LEU A 76 -6.93 -13.99 -16.15
CA LEU A 76 -7.71 -12.96 -16.84
C LEU A 76 -6.82 -12.01 -17.66
N ASN A 77 -5.70 -12.52 -18.19
CA ASN A 77 -4.69 -11.70 -18.87
C ASN A 77 -5.26 -10.91 -20.06
N HIS A 78 -6.26 -11.47 -20.76
CA HIS A 78 -6.93 -10.82 -21.89
C HIS A 78 -7.74 -9.57 -21.46
N ILE A 79 -8.38 -9.59 -20.28
CA ILE A 79 -9.12 -8.44 -19.74
C ILE A 79 -8.13 -7.35 -19.31
N VAL A 80 -7.02 -7.74 -18.68
CA VAL A 80 -5.95 -6.80 -18.30
C VAL A 80 -5.40 -6.11 -19.54
N ALA A 81 -5.07 -6.88 -20.59
CA ALA A 81 -4.58 -6.34 -21.86
C ALA A 81 -5.59 -5.35 -22.48
N ALA A 82 -6.89 -5.69 -22.51
CA ALA A 82 -7.92 -4.80 -23.04
C ALA A 82 -8.07 -3.50 -22.22
N LEU A 83 -7.91 -3.57 -20.89
CA LEU A 83 -7.93 -2.39 -20.03
C LEU A 83 -6.71 -1.49 -20.26
N ASP A 84 -5.54 -2.07 -20.46
CA ASP A 84 -4.30 -1.34 -20.71
C ASP A 84 -4.33 -0.65 -22.08
N GLU A 85 -4.83 -1.32 -23.12
CA GLU A 85 -5.06 -0.72 -24.45
C GLU A 85 -6.03 0.46 -24.39
N ARG A 86 -7.05 0.38 -23.52
CA ARG A 86 -8.00 1.49 -23.31
C ARG A 86 -7.37 2.67 -22.58
N LYS A 87 -6.47 2.42 -21.61
CA LYS A 87 -5.78 3.47 -20.84
C LYS A 87 -4.71 4.18 -21.66
N HIS A 88 -4.04 3.46 -22.54
CA HIS A 88 -2.97 3.98 -23.38
C HIS A 88 -3.36 3.81 -24.85
N PRO A 89 -4.31 4.61 -25.38
CA PRO A 89 -4.64 4.55 -26.79
C PRO A 89 -3.38 4.84 -27.58
N LYS A 90 -2.93 3.85 -28.38
CA LYS A 90 -1.81 4.05 -29.29
C LYS A 90 -2.18 5.16 -30.25
N HIS A 91 -1.63 6.36 -30.05
CA HIS A 91 -1.74 7.44 -31.01
C HIS A 91 -1.11 6.91 -32.30
N LYS A 92 -1.94 6.64 -33.31
CA LYS A 92 -1.45 6.40 -34.66
C LYS A 92 -0.70 7.66 -35.04
N SER A 93 0.63 7.59 -35.10
CA SER A 93 1.42 8.69 -35.63
C SER A 93 0.94 8.90 -37.05
N SER A 94 0.18 9.96 -37.28
CA SER A 94 -0.11 10.37 -38.64
C SER A 94 1.26 10.62 -39.29
N SER A 95 1.50 9.98 -40.42
CA SER A 95 2.70 10.29 -41.21
C SER A 95 2.58 11.76 -41.63
N ILE A 96 3.23 12.66 -40.88
CA ILE A 96 3.26 14.07 -41.21
C ILE A 96 4.02 14.16 -42.52
N LYS A 97 3.31 14.46 -43.62
CA LYS A 97 3.94 14.73 -44.91
C LYS A 97 4.86 15.93 -44.71
N LYS A 98 6.16 15.76 -44.96
CA LYS A 98 7.13 16.85 -44.89
C LYS A 98 6.70 17.92 -45.89
N ARG A 99 6.52 19.13 -45.39
CA ARG A 99 6.23 20.31 -46.21
C ARG A 99 7.51 21.10 -46.32
N PRO A 100 7.80 21.68 -47.49
CA PRO A 100 9.01 22.45 -47.68
C PRO A 100 9.05 23.59 -46.66
N LYS A 101 10.22 23.78 -46.02
CA LYS A 101 10.46 24.82 -45.02
C LYS A 101 11.36 25.89 -45.60
N LYS A 102 11.03 27.14 -45.29
CA LYS A 102 11.84 28.30 -45.65
C LYS A 102 13.03 28.38 -44.71
N LYS A 103 14.25 28.26 -45.23
CA LYS A 103 15.51 28.29 -44.47
C LYS A 103 16.36 29.48 -44.91
N ILE A 104 16.90 30.22 -43.94
CA ILE A 104 17.85 31.30 -44.19
C ILE A 104 19.23 30.70 -44.44
N ILE A 105 19.89 31.15 -45.50
CA ILE A 105 21.32 30.93 -45.73
C ILE A 105 22.07 32.12 -45.14
N TYR A 106 23.09 31.83 -44.34
CA TYR A 106 23.97 32.81 -43.72
C TYR A 106 25.34 32.80 -44.42
N ASP A 107 25.95 33.97 -44.55
CA ASP A 107 27.32 34.13 -45.05
C ASP A 107 28.36 33.64 -44.03
N ASP A 108 29.64 33.62 -44.40
CA ASP A 108 30.78 33.27 -43.54
C ASP A 108 30.89 34.18 -42.29
N PHE A 109 30.23 35.35 -42.32
CA PHE A 109 30.11 36.28 -41.19
C PHE A 109 28.77 36.18 -40.43
N GLY A 110 27.88 35.26 -40.79
CA GLY A 110 26.61 35.03 -40.11
C GLY A 110 25.48 35.99 -40.49
N GLU A 111 25.66 36.83 -41.51
CA GLU A 111 24.60 37.71 -42.03
C GLU A 111 23.63 36.93 -42.95
N PRO A 112 22.31 37.15 -42.84
CA PRO A 112 21.32 36.44 -43.65
C PRO A 112 21.34 36.94 -45.10
N ILE A 113 21.78 36.11 -46.05
CA ILE A 113 21.85 36.48 -47.47
C ILE A 113 20.49 36.26 -48.15
N ARG A 114 19.95 35.05 -48.08
CA ARG A 114 18.73 34.68 -48.81
C ARG A 114 17.99 33.53 -48.19
N TRP A 115 16.73 33.39 -48.59
CA TRP A 115 15.87 32.29 -48.19
C TRP A 115 15.80 31.24 -49.30
N VAL A 116 15.92 29.96 -48.91
CA VAL A 116 15.74 28.81 -49.80
C VAL A 116 14.70 27.88 -49.21
N TRP A 117 13.88 27.28 -50.07
CA TRP A 117 12.93 26.24 -49.67
C TRP A 117 13.64 24.89 -49.71
N GLU A 118 13.69 24.20 -48.57
CA GLU A 118 14.22 22.84 -48.43
C GLU A 118 13.02 21.89 -48.19
N GLU A 119 12.94 20.77 -48.93
CA GLU A 119 11.82 19.81 -48.87
C GLU A 119 11.65 19.06 -47.54
#